data_AF-A0A9D7GEV6-F1
#
_entry.id   AF-A0A9D7GEV6-F1
#
_cell.length_a   1.000
_cell.length_b   1.000
_cell.length_c   1.000
_cell.angle_alpha   90.00
_cell.angle_beta   90.00
_cell.angle_gamma   90.00
#
_symmetry.space_group_name_H-M   'P 1'
#
loop_
_entity.id
_entity.type
_entity.pdbx_description
1 polymer ?
#
loop_
_entity_poly.entity_id
_entity_poly.type
_entity_poly.pdbx_seq_one_letter_code
_entity_poly.pdbx_strand_id
1 'polypeptide(L)'
;MTYKRDYGYQPGVGILNEQNVLYIENRNGNSDAKAFQLDTLERMFQHLKDNNISRIDKFRADAASYQYDVVKLVEKNVTSFLYRGKKQLCGKIFCLD
;
A
#
# COMPACT_ATOMS: atom_id res chain seq x y z
N MET A 1 -10.44 -14.80 -2.02
CA MET A 1 -11.05 -15.55 -0.90
C MET A 1 -10.88 -14.72 0.36
N THR A 2 -11.97 -14.30 1.00
CA THR A 2 -11.91 -13.48 2.22
C THR A 2 -11.34 -14.28 3.41
N TYR A 3 -11.03 -13.59 4.52
CA TYR A 3 -10.65 -14.26 5.78
C TYR A 3 -11.67 -15.34 6.22
N LYS A 4 -12.96 -15.13 5.92
CA LYS A 4 -14.05 -16.09 6.20
C LYS A 4 -14.19 -17.19 5.14
N ARG A 5 -13.25 -17.32 4.23
CA ARG A 5 -13.26 -18.29 3.10
C ARG A 5 -14.44 -18.15 2.14
N ASP A 6 -15.00 -16.95 2.05
CA ASP A 6 -16.13 -16.65 1.16
C ASP A 6 -15.71 -15.68 0.04
N TYR A 7 -16.54 -15.58 -1.01
CA TYR A 7 -16.44 -14.52 -2.02
C TYR A 7 -16.83 -13.21 -1.37
N GLY A 8 -15.96 -12.22 -1.48
CA GLY A 8 -16.23 -10.92 -0.90
C GLY A 8 -15.43 -9.86 -1.62
N TYR A 9 -16.05 -8.70 -1.70
CA TYR A 9 -15.47 -7.55 -2.35
C TYR A 9 -14.46 -6.86 -1.43
N GLN A 10 -13.27 -6.56 -1.95
CA GLN A 10 -12.18 -5.91 -1.20
C GLN A 10 -11.76 -4.65 -1.96
N PRO A 11 -12.23 -3.46 -1.56
CA PRO A 11 -11.80 -2.21 -2.18
C PRO A 11 -10.34 -1.90 -1.80
N GLY A 12 -9.71 -1.03 -2.60
CA GLY A 12 -8.44 -0.43 -2.22
C GLY A 12 -8.70 0.65 -1.18
N VAL A 13 -8.14 0.51 0.03
CA VAL A 13 -8.36 1.47 1.13
C VAL A 13 -7.02 1.98 1.63
N GLY A 14 -6.85 3.30 1.64
CA GLY A 14 -5.74 4.00 2.28
C GLY A 14 -6.17 4.56 3.64
N ILE A 15 -5.45 4.20 4.71
CA ILE A 15 -5.76 4.61 6.08
C ILE A 15 -4.62 5.48 6.61
N LEU A 16 -4.97 6.65 7.13
CA LEU A 16 -4.09 7.56 7.84
C LEU A 16 -4.19 7.30 9.35
N ASN A 17 -3.04 7.06 9.99
CA ASN A 17 -2.90 6.90 11.44
C ASN A 17 -3.83 5.86 12.07
N GLU A 18 -4.29 4.86 11.32
CA GLU A 18 -5.19 3.77 11.77
C GLU A 18 -6.67 4.16 11.97
N GLN A 19 -7.02 5.45 12.10
CA GLN A 19 -8.41 5.86 12.34
C GLN A 19 -9.10 6.51 11.14
N ASN A 20 -8.35 7.19 10.27
CA ASN A 20 -8.95 8.01 9.21
C ASN A 20 -8.80 7.34 7.86
N VAL A 21 -9.91 7.17 7.14
CA VAL A 21 -9.87 6.72 5.75
C VAL A 21 -9.53 7.91 4.87
N LEU A 22 -8.40 7.82 4.16
CA LEU A 22 -7.88 8.87 3.29
C LEU A 22 -8.21 8.62 1.81
N TYR A 23 -8.33 7.34 1.45
CA TYR A 23 -8.52 6.93 0.06
C TYR A 23 -9.39 5.68 -0.01
N ILE A 24 -10.35 5.66 -0.93
CA ILE A 24 -11.15 4.47 -1.26
C ILE A 24 -11.21 4.38 -2.77
N GLU A 25 -10.87 3.22 -3.31
CA GLU A 25 -10.96 2.93 -4.73
C GLU A 25 -11.69 1.61 -4.98
N ASN A 26 -12.53 1.63 -6.01
CA ASN A 26 -13.23 0.46 -6.46
C ASN A 26 -12.26 -0.49 -7.22
N ARG A 27 -12.17 -1.76 -6.81
CA ARG A 27 -11.41 -2.83 -7.46
C ARG A 27 -12.35 -3.81 -8.16
N ASN A 28 -11.78 -4.68 -8.99
CA ASN A 28 -12.50 -5.87 -9.44
C ASN A 28 -12.46 -6.95 -8.33
N GLY A 29 -13.62 -7.49 -7.95
CA GLY A 29 -13.76 -8.40 -6.79
C GLY A 29 -13.13 -9.80 -6.97
N ASN A 30 -12.63 -10.12 -8.17
CA ASN A 30 -12.00 -11.42 -8.46
C ASN A 30 -10.47 -11.34 -8.62
N SER A 31 -9.86 -10.21 -8.25
CA SER A 31 -8.41 -10.03 -8.31
C SER A 31 -7.75 -10.44 -7.00
N ASP A 32 -6.56 -11.04 -7.07
CA ASP A 32 -5.78 -11.33 -5.86
C ASP A 32 -5.17 -10.03 -5.27
N ALA A 33 -4.58 -10.13 -4.08
CA ALA A 33 -4.06 -8.96 -3.36
C ALA A 33 -2.92 -8.25 -4.10
N LYS A 34 -2.17 -8.99 -4.93
CA LYS A 34 -1.02 -8.47 -5.68
C LYS A 34 -1.43 -7.77 -6.98
N ALA A 35 -2.51 -8.22 -7.61
CA ALA A 35 -2.97 -7.68 -8.88
C ALA A 35 -3.30 -6.19 -8.77
N PHE A 36 -2.88 -5.42 -9.78
CA PHE A 36 -3.16 -3.99 -9.95
C PHE A 36 -2.76 -3.11 -8.76
N GLN A 37 -1.90 -3.62 -7.86
CA GLN A 37 -1.49 -2.88 -6.68
C GLN A 37 -0.65 -1.65 -7.05
N LEU A 38 0.28 -1.82 -8.00
CA LEU A 38 1.10 -0.72 -8.51
C LEU A 38 0.21 0.43 -9.01
N ASP A 39 -0.72 0.12 -9.92
CA ASP A 39 -1.61 1.13 -10.50
C ASP A 39 -2.49 1.81 -9.45
N THR A 40 -2.97 1.05 -8.45
CA THR A 40 -3.76 1.59 -7.34
C THR A 40 -2.94 2.59 -6.51
N LEU A 41 -1.68 2.26 -6.21
CA LEU A 41 -0.79 3.14 -5.46
C LEU A 41 -0.37 4.37 -6.26
N GLU A 42 -0.16 4.24 -7.57
CA GLU A 42 0.13 5.39 -8.44
C GLU A 42 -1.01 6.40 -8.42
N ARG A 43 -2.26 5.93 -8.59
CA ARG A 43 -3.45 6.78 -8.49
C ARG A 43 -3.59 7.42 -7.12
N MET A 44 -3.39 6.64 -6.06
CA MET A 44 -3.44 7.16 -4.69
C MET A 44 -2.39 8.27 -4.47
N PHE A 45 -1.12 8.04 -4.82
CA PHE A 45 -0.07 9.04 -4.65
C PHE A 45 -0.31 10.28 -5.52
N GLN A 46 -0.81 10.12 -6.74
CA GLN A 46 -1.18 11.25 -7.58
C GLN A 46 -2.31 12.06 -6.94
N HIS A 47 -3.35 11.40 -6.43
CA HIS A 47 -4.45 12.08 -5.75
C HIS A 47 -3.98 12.88 -4.52
N LEU A 48 -3.01 12.35 -3.77
CA LEU A 48 -2.40 13.08 -2.65
C LEU A 48 -1.62 14.31 -3.12
N LYS A 49 -0.84 14.20 -4.21
CA LYS A 49 -0.12 15.33 -4.80
C LYS A 49 -1.07 16.43 -5.28
N ASP A 50 -2.16 16.04 -5.92
CA ASP A 50 -3.18 16.97 -6.40
C ASP A 50 -3.84 17.74 -5.22
N ASN A 51 -3.83 17.15 -4.02
CA ASN A 51 -4.29 17.77 -2.77
C ASN A 51 -3.14 18.40 -1.95
N ASN A 52 -2.03 18.76 -2.58
CA ASN A 52 -0.86 19.40 -1.97
C ASN A 52 -0.11 18.56 -0.93
N ILE A 53 -0.27 17.23 -0.95
CA ILE A 53 0.49 16.28 -0.12
C ILE A 53 1.57 15.66 -1.02
N SER A 54 2.74 16.29 -1.09
CA SER A 54 3.81 15.91 -2.02
C SER A 54 4.69 14.76 -1.54
N ARG A 55 4.80 14.55 -0.22
CA ARG A 55 5.63 13.50 0.38
C ARG A 55 4.98 12.94 1.64
N ILE A 56 5.02 11.61 1.80
CA ILE A 56 4.49 10.91 2.97
C ILE A 56 5.64 10.50 3.88
N ASP A 57 5.51 10.71 5.19
CA ASP A 57 6.59 10.40 6.14
C ASP A 57 6.75 8.91 6.38
N LYS A 58 5.63 8.22 6.65
CA LYS A 58 5.60 6.81 7.01
C LYS A 58 4.54 6.08 6.20
N PHE A 59 4.93 5.05 5.48
CA PHE A 59 4.02 4.16 4.76
C PHE A 59 4.07 2.75 5.34
N ARG A 60 2.91 2.13 5.54
CA ARG A 60 2.80 0.75 6.03
C ARG A 60 2.08 -0.08 4.99
N ALA A 61 2.65 -1.23 4.66
CA ALA A 61 2.09 -2.18 3.72
C ALA A 61 2.23 -3.62 4.24
N ASP A 62 1.47 -4.54 3.67
CA ASP A 62 1.51 -5.96 4.01
C ASP A 62 2.56 -6.73 3.16
N ALA A 63 2.82 -8.00 3.50
CA ALA A 63 3.78 -8.84 2.79
C ALA A 63 3.50 -9.02 1.30
N ALA A 64 2.24 -8.97 0.84
CA ALA A 64 1.92 -9.12 -0.57
C ALA A 64 2.44 -7.94 -1.42
N SER A 65 2.74 -6.81 -0.75
CA SER A 65 3.22 -5.58 -1.36
C SER A 65 4.72 -5.56 -1.70
N TYR A 66 5.43 -6.67 -1.47
CA TYR A 66 6.86 -6.80 -1.73
C TYR A 66 7.19 -7.07 -3.21
N GLN A 67 6.61 -6.29 -4.12
CA GLN A 67 6.93 -6.32 -5.55
C GLN A 67 7.95 -5.23 -5.85
N TYR A 68 8.93 -5.51 -6.74
CA TYR A 68 10.02 -4.57 -7.04
C TYR A 68 9.50 -3.19 -7.49
N ASP A 69 8.54 -3.19 -8.41
CA ASP A 69 7.99 -1.94 -8.95
C ASP A 69 7.20 -1.15 -7.90
N VAL A 70 6.48 -1.85 -7.02
CA VAL A 70 5.77 -1.23 -5.88
C VAL A 70 6.76 -0.59 -4.92
N VAL A 71 7.84 -1.29 -4.56
CA VAL A 71 8.88 -0.74 -3.67
C VAL A 71 9.51 0.51 -4.29
N LYS A 72 9.87 0.46 -5.58
CA LYS A 72 10.41 1.63 -6.31
C LYS A 72 9.45 2.81 -6.34
N LEU A 73 8.15 2.56 -6.51
CA LEU A 73 7.15 3.61 -6.49
C LEU A 73 7.06 4.25 -5.09
N VAL A 74 7.02 3.43 -4.05
CA VAL A 74 6.94 3.88 -2.65
C VAL A 74 8.18 4.71 -2.28
N GLU A 75 9.38 4.26 -2.64
CA GLU A 75 10.63 5.00 -2.39
C GLU A 75 10.64 6.43 -2.96
N LYS A 76 9.98 6.64 -4.10
CA LYS A 76 9.89 7.97 -4.73
C LYS A 76 8.94 8.91 -3.99
N ASN A 77 7.88 8.38 -3.38
CA ASN A 77 6.78 9.17 -2.82
C ASN A 77 6.80 9.23 -1.28
N VAL A 78 7.61 8.39 -0.62
CA VAL A 78 7.61 8.21 0.85
C VAL A 78 9.02 8.35 1.42
N THR A 79 9.14 8.93 2.61
CA THR A 79 10.41 9.04 3.37
C THR A 79 10.83 7.72 4.00
N SER A 80 9.92 7.06 4.72
CA SER A 80 10.16 5.78 5.41
C SER A 80 9.00 4.82 5.19
N PHE A 81 9.26 3.54 4.99
CA PHE A 81 8.21 2.54 4.76
C PHE A 81 8.46 1.23 5.51
N LEU A 82 7.36 0.55 5.87
CA LEU A 82 7.32 -0.68 6.64
C LEU A 82 6.49 -1.73 5.90
N TYR A 83 7.06 -2.91 5.65
CA TYR A 83 6.33 -4.06 5.10
C TYR A 83 6.15 -5.14 6.16
N ARG A 84 4.91 -5.58 6.39
CA ARG A 84 4.60 -6.61 7.39
C ARG A 84 4.94 -8.00 6.84
N GLY A 85 6.16 -8.49 7.09
CA GLY A 85 6.49 -9.93 7.15
C GLY A 85 7.33 -10.55 6.02
N LYS A 86 8.66 -10.39 6.11
CA LYS A 86 9.70 -11.44 6.26
C LYS A 86 11.02 -10.71 6.58
N LYS A 87 11.85 -11.26 7.48
CA LYS A 87 13.18 -10.75 7.81
C LYS A 87 14.10 -10.93 6.59
N GLN A 88 14.18 -9.97 5.68
CA GLN A 88 15.20 -9.98 4.62
C GLN A 88 15.50 -8.57 4.09
N LEU A 89 16.80 -8.29 4.04
CA LEU A 89 17.49 -7.02 3.79
C LEU A 89 16.96 -6.23 2.59
N CYS A 90 16.77 -4.92 2.77
CA CYS A 90 17.46 -3.95 1.91
C CYS A 90 17.49 -2.52 2.51
N GLY A 91 18.70 -2.02 2.79
CA GLY A 91 19.06 -0.61 2.66
C GLY A 91 18.69 0.38 3.78
N LYS A 92 17.40 0.63 4.03
CA LYS A 92 16.92 1.73 4.89
C LYS A 92 15.54 1.47 5.51
N ILE A 93 15.27 0.21 5.85
CA ILE A 93 13.94 -0.24 6.29
C ILE A 93 14.02 -0.53 7.79
N PHE A 94 13.35 0.30 8.61
CA PHE A 94 13.10 -0.05 10.00
C PHE A 94 12.19 -1.27 10.02
N CYS A 95 12.69 -2.43 10.41
CA CYS A 95 11.84 -3.54 10.81
C CYS A 95 11.57 -3.33 12.31
N LEU A 96 10.34 -3.00 12.70
CA LEU A 96 9.96 -3.07 14.12
C LEU A 96 9.68 -4.54 14.47
N ASP A 97 10.25 -4.96 15.60
CA ASP A 97 10.33 -6.33 16.13
C ASP A 97 8.96 -7.02 16.32
#